data_AF-A0A7J4L8U5-F1
#
_entry.id   AF-A0A7J4L8U5-F1
#
_cell.length_a   1.000
_cell.length_b   1.000
_cell.length_c   1.000
_cell.angle_alpha   90.00
_cell.angle_beta   90.00
_cell.angle_gamma   90.00
#
_symmetry.space_group_name_H-M   'P 1'
#
loop_
_entity.id
_entity.type
_entity.pdbx_description
1 polymer ?
#
loop_
_entity_poly.entity_id
_entity_poly.type
_entity_poly.pdbx_seq_one_letter_code
_entity_poly.pdbx_strand_id
1 'polypeptide(L)'
;VIIVLTMDKSDIDGTKRMIDEIHEIISMPRYLILNKVPKADNEADLIKEVEVYLNQSVMATIPCDCDIMKLRGSQTIYSTNPSHSFLKAVKKVSQELFL
;
A
#
# COMPACT_ATOMS: atom_id res chain seq x y z
N VAL A 1 -4.80 10.75 7.18
CA VAL A 1 -3.61 10.76 6.29
C VAL A 1 -3.39 9.34 5.80
N ILE A 2 -2.99 9.16 4.55
CA ILE A 2 -2.66 7.84 4.01
C ILE A 2 -1.17 7.81 3.73
N ILE A 3 -0.49 6.78 4.21
CA ILE A 3 0.92 6.54 3.90
C ILE A 3 0.97 5.35 2.95
N VAL A 4 1.59 5.55 1.79
CA VAL A 4 1.82 4.49 0.81
C VAL A 4 3.29 4.12 0.88
N LEU A 5 3.59 2.86 1.15
CA LEU A 5 4.95 2.33 1.23
C LEU A 5 5.03 0.97 0.54
N THR A 6 6.23 0.55 0.18
CA THR A 6 6.51 -0.79 -0.35
C THR A 6 7.03 -1.71 0.75
N MET A 7 7.11 -3.02 0.45
CA MET A 7 7.72 -4.01 1.35
C MET A 7 9.26 -3.95 1.38
N ASP A 8 9.88 -2.97 0.71
CA ASP A 8 11.32 -2.77 0.79
C ASP A 8 11.70 -2.29 2.18
N LYS A 9 12.73 -2.91 2.77
CA LYS A 9 13.18 -2.60 4.14
C LYS A 9 13.51 -1.11 4.30
N SER A 10 14.14 -0.48 3.32
CA SER A 10 14.52 0.92 3.42
C SER A 10 13.31 1.85 3.45
N ASP A 11 12.23 1.47 2.75
CA ASP A 11 10.97 2.20 2.68
C ASP A 11 10.17 2.05 3.99
N ILE A 12 10.14 0.84 4.56
CA ILE A 12 9.56 0.57 5.89
C ILE A 12 10.31 1.34 6.99
N ASP A 13 11.64 1.24 7.04
CA ASP A 13 12.48 1.90 8.05
C ASP A 13 12.43 3.44 7.89
N GLY A 14 12.32 3.94 6.66
CA GLY A 14 12.11 5.36 6.37
C GLY A 14 10.73 5.85 6.84
N THR A 15 9.69 5.06 6.58
CA THR A 15 8.33 5.33 7.03
C THR A 15 8.22 5.35 8.55
N LYS A 16 8.90 4.42 9.26
CA LYS A 16 8.92 4.41 10.73
C LYS A 16 9.48 5.71 11.30
N ARG A 17 10.63 6.16 10.78
CA ARG A 17 11.26 7.43 11.18
C ARG A 17 10.32 8.62 10.93
N MET A 18 9.72 8.68 9.74
CA MET A 18 8.73 9.71 9.41
C MET A 18 7.54 9.69 10.37
N ILE A 19 7.01 8.51 10.70
CA ILE A 19 5.88 8.36 11.63
C ILE A 19 6.25 8.88 13.01
N ASP A 20 7.43 8.52 13.53
CA ASP A 20 7.90 8.93 14.85
C ASP A 20 8.13 10.45 14.92
N GLU A 21 8.75 11.04 13.90
CA GLU A 21 9.01 12.47 13.81
C GLU A 21 7.72 13.30 13.65
N ILE A 22 6.77 12.84 12.83
CA ILE A 22 5.50 13.56 12.59
C ILE A 22 4.50 13.33 13.74
N HIS A 23 4.63 12.27 14.54
CA HIS A 23 3.74 12.00 15.69
C HIS A 23 3.70 13.15 16.69
N GLU A 24 4.79 13.92 16.81
CA GLU A 24 4.83 15.11 17.67
C GLU A 24 4.01 16.29 17.13
N ILE A 25 3.67 16.29 15.83
CA ILE A 25 3.14 17.49 15.13
C ILE A 25 1.68 17.32 14.69
N ILE A 26 1.22 16.09 14.37
CA ILE A 26 -0.09 15.88 13.73
C ILE A 26 -0.82 14.65 14.30
N SER A 27 -1.99 14.90 14.91
CA SER A 27 -2.91 13.89 15.50
C SER A 27 -3.88 13.22 14.51
N MET A 28 -3.63 13.28 13.20
CA MET A 28 -4.50 12.65 12.20
C MET A 28 -4.29 11.13 12.18
N PRO A 29 -5.36 10.32 12.07
CA PRO A 29 -5.22 8.88 11.87
C PRO A 29 -4.44 8.59 10.57
N ARG A 30 -3.51 7.63 10.65
CA ARG A 30 -2.61 7.24 9.56
C ARG A 30 -2.97 5.82 9.13
N TYR A 31 -3.54 5.69 7.95
CA TYR A 31 -3.76 4.39 7.34
C TYR A 31 -2.59 4.05 6.43
N LEU A 32 -2.13 2.80 6.47
CA LEU A 32 -1.08 2.31 5.59
C LEU A 32 -1.70 1.65 4.35
N ILE A 33 -1.10 1.91 3.19
CA ILE A 33 -1.29 1.11 1.97
C ILE A 33 0.04 0.48 1.63
N LEU A 34 0.09 -0.86 1.64
CA LEU A 34 1.27 -1.61 1.22
C LEU A 34 1.23 -1.82 -0.30
N ASN A 35 2.13 -1.17 -1.02
CA ASN A 35 2.21 -1.19 -2.47
C ASN A 35 3.26 -2.18 -2.97
N LYS A 36 3.02 -2.74 -4.16
CA LYS A 36 3.90 -3.72 -4.82
C LYS A 36 4.17 -4.95 -3.93
N VAL A 37 3.17 -5.39 -3.18
CA VAL A 37 3.28 -6.59 -2.34
C VAL A 37 3.46 -7.80 -3.27
N PRO A 38 4.57 -8.57 -3.15
CA PRO A 38 4.71 -9.81 -3.90
C PRO A 38 3.53 -10.73 -3.58
N LYS A 39 3.00 -11.42 -4.59
CA LYS A 39 1.94 -12.42 -4.37
C LYS A 39 2.53 -13.57 -3.56
N ALA A 40 2.37 -13.52 -2.24
CA ALA A 40 2.80 -14.54 -1.30
C ALA A 40 1.59 -15.33 -0.81
N ASP A 41 1.80 -16.61 -0.50
CA ASP A 41 0.73 -17.46 0.08
C ASP A 41 0.32 -17.03 1.50
N ASN A 42 1.04 -16.08 2.11
CA ASN A 42 0.81 -15.62 3.48
C ASN A 42 0.84 -14.08 3.62
N GLU A 43 -0.05 -13.43 2.90
CA GLU A 43 -0.25 -11.97 2.95
C GLU A 43 -0.64 -11.46 4.35
N ALA A 44 -1.39 -12.25 5.11
CA ALA A 44 -1.88 -11.87 6.44
C ALA A 44 -0.75 -11.71 7.46
N ASP A 45 0.24 -12.61 7.47
CA ASP A 45 1.37 -12.52 8.39
C ASP A 45 2.27 -11.31 8.06
N LEU A 46 2.46 -11.02 6.77
CA LEU A 46 3.19 -9.82 6.32
C LEU A 46 2.50 -8.53 6.77
N ILE A 47 1.18 -8.46 6.60
CA ILE A 47 0.39 -7.31 7.08
C ILE A 47 0.61 -7.13 8.58
N LYS A 48 0.45 -8.22 9.36
CA LYS A 48 0.58 -8.16 10.82
C LYS A 48 1.98 -7.74 11.27
N GLU A 49 3.03 -8.20 10.61
CA GLU A 49 4.40 -7.79 10.89
C GLU A 49 4.58 -6.27 10.71
N VAL A 50 4.08 -5.73 9.59
CA VAL A 50 4.18 -4.30 9.28
C VAL A 50 3.34 -3.46 10.24
N GLU A 51 2.12 -3.90 10.56
CA GLU A 51 1.25 -3.20 11.51
C GLU A 51 1.89 -3.09 12.89
N VAL A 52 2.49 -4.20 13.37
CA VAL A 52 3.20 -4.23 14.66
C VAL A 52 4.42 -3.32 14.63
N TYR A 53 5.22 -3.37 13.56
CA TYR A 53 6.45 -2.59 13.47
C TYR A 53 6.19 -1.08 13.37
N LEU A 54 5.20 -0.67 12.57
CA LEU A 54 4.87 0.74 12.34
C LEU A 54 3.87 1.29 13.36
N ASN A 55 3.23 0.43 14.16
CA ASN A 55 2.14 0.78 15.07
C ASN A 55 1.03 1.57 14.37
N GLN A 56 0.64 1.12 13.17
CA GLN A 56 -0.42 1.70 12.34
C GLN A 56 -1.18 0.59 11.63
N SER A 57 -2.47 0.79 11.36
CA SER A 57 -3.28 -0.21 10.65
C SER A 57 -3.04 -0.17 9.15
N VAL A 58 -2.94 -1.36 8.55
CA VAL A 58 -2.91 -1.53 7.10
C VAL A 58 -4.35 -1.59 6.61
N MET A 59 -4.70 -0.58 5.82
CA MET A 59 -6.00 -0.48 5.17
C MET A 59 -6.09 -1.45 3.99
N ALA A 60 -5.08 -1.41 3.12
CA ALA A 60 -5.08 -2.26 1.94
C ALA A 60 -3.67 -2.61 1.46
N THR A 61 -3.63 -3.69 0.69
CA THR A 61 -2.47 -4.13 -0.07
C THR A 61 -2.73 -3.96 -1.57
N ILE A 62 -1.69 -3.62 -2.31
CA ILE A 62 -1.70 -3.55 -3.76
C ILE A 62 -0.64 -4.54 -4.27
N PRO A 63 -1.03 -5.58 -5.03
CA PRO A 63 -0.10 -6.60 -5.48
C PRO A 63 0.90 -6.04 -6.51
N CYS A 64 2.09 -6.63 -6.55
CA CYS A 64 3.07 -6.39 -7.59
C CYS A 64 2.63 -7.08 -8.89
N ASP A 65 2.15 -6.29 -9.84
CA ASP A 65 1.72 -6.76 -11.16
C ASP A 65 2.66 -6.19 -12.24
N CYS A 66 3.51 -7.06 -12.81
CA CYS A 66 4.56 -6.66 -13.76
C CYS A 66 4.01 -6.09 -15.07
N ASP A 67 2.78 -6.42 -15.46
CA ASP A 67 2.14 -5.90 -16.67
C ASP A 67 1.84 -4.41 -16.57
N ILE A 68 1.59 -3.87 -15.37
CA ILE A 68 1.51 -2.42 -15.15
C ILE A 68 2.84 -1.76 -15.52
N MET A 69 3.96 -2.34 -15.06
CA MET A 69 5.30 -1.83 -15.41
C MET A 69 5.59 -1.94 -16.92
N LYS A 70 5.06 -2.98 -17.59
CA LYS A 70 5.22 -3.16 -19.05
C LYS A 70 4.56 -2.05 -19.87
N LEU A 71 3.54 -1.38 -19.33
CA LEU A 71 2.89 -0.26 -20.01
C LEU A 71 3.82 0.95 -20.17
N ARG A 72 4.87 1.09 -19.34
CA ARG A 72 5.84 2.20 -19.42
C ARG A 72 5.19 3.60 -19.52
N GLY A 73 3.99 3.77 -18.97
CA GLY A 73 3.22 5.01 -19.02
C GLY A 73 2.59 5.36 -20.37
N SER A 74 2.68 4.49 -21.40
CA SER A 74 2.06 4.75 -22.71
C SER A 74 0.54 4.68 -22.67
N GLN A 75 -0.02 3.93 -21.73
CA GLN A 75 -1.45 3.74 -21.53
C GLN A 75 -1.74 3.34 -20.09
N THR A 76 -3.00 3.43 -19.68
CA THR A 76 -3.43 2.99 -18.34
C THR A 76 -3.78 1.51 -18.34
N ILE A 77 -3.60 0.84 -17.20
CA ILE A 77 -4.03 -0.57 -17.06
C ILE A 77 -5.53 -0.74 -17.25
N TYR A 78 -6.32 0.30 -16.97
CA TYR A 78 -7.77 0.31 -17.20
C TYR A 78 -8.12 0.19 -18.68
N SER A 79 -7.46 0.95 -19.56
CA SER A 79 -7.70 0.88 -21.00
C SER A 79 -7.35 -0.48 -21.62
N THR A 80 -6.42 -1.23 -21.00
CA THR A 80 -5.99 -2.54 -21.51
C THR A 80 -6.74 -3.71 -20.89
N ASN A 81 -7.04 -3.61 -19.60
CA ASN A 81 -7.64 -4.68 -18.81
C ASN A 81 -8.44 -4.09 -17.64
N PRO A 82 -9.71 -3.70 -17.86
CA PRO A 82 -10.57 -3.14 -16.81
C PRO A 82 -10.78 -4.07 -15.59
N SER A 83 -10.54 -5.37 -15.75
CA SER A 83 -10.74 -6.40 -14.72
C SER A 83 -9.47 -6.76 -13.94
N HIS A 84 -8.39 -6.01 -14.15
CA HIS A 84 -7.07 -6.28 -13.59
C HIS A 84 -7.05 -6.22 -12.03
N SER A 85 -6.21 -7.05 -11.39
CA SER A 85 -6.11 -7.17 -9.92
C SER A 85 -5.82 -5.85 -9.23
N PHE A 86 -4.90 -5.06 -9.77
CA PHE A 86 -4.61 -3.71 -9.28
C PHE A 86 -5.85 -2.81 -9.22
N LEU A 87 -6.72 -2.85 -10.23
CA LEU A 87 -7.93 -2.00 -10.25
C LEU A 87 -8.93 -2.44 -9.17
N LYS A 88 -9.00 -3.74 -8.89
CA LYS A 88 -9.79 -4.27 -7.77
C LYS A 88 -9.23 -3.79 -6.43
N ALA A 89 -7.91 -3.81 -6.25
CA ALA A 89 -7.24 -3.30 -5.05
C ALA A 89 -7.47 -1.79 -4.85
N VAL A 90 -7.30 -0.98 -5.91
CA VAL A 90 -7.58 0.46 -5.87
C VAL A 90 -9.06 0.75 -5.56
N LYS A 91 -9.99 -0.04 -6.12
CA LYS A 91 -11.41 0.08 -5.79
C LYS A 91 -11.67 -0.20 -4.31
N LYS A 92 -11.03 -1.22 -3.73
CA LYS A 92 -11.13 -1.54 -2.30
C LYS A 92 -10.62 -0.38 -1.44
N VAL A 93 -9.44 0.16 -1.75
CA VAL A 93 -8.89 1.37 -1.09
C VAL A 93 -9.91 2.51 -1.14
N SER A 94 -10.47 2.79 -2.32
CA SER A 94 -11.47 3.85 -2.47
C SER A 94 -12.68 3.61 -1.58
N GLN A 95 -13.17 2.37 -1.46
CA GLN A 95 -14.34 2.07 -0.63
C GLN A 95 -14.06 2.26 0.86
N GLU A 96 -12.87 1.87 1.31
CA GLU A 96 -12.49 2.01 2.72
C GLU A 96 -12.19 3.48 3.10
N LEU A 97 -11.85 4.34 2.15
CA LEU A 97 -11.55 5.76 2.42
C LEU A 97 -12.79 6.65 2.57
N PHE A 98 -13.92 6.23 2.00
CA PHE A 98 -15.18 6.97 2.03
C PHE A 98 -16.22 6.36 2.99
N LEU A 99 -15.78 5.43 3.85
CA LEU A 99 -16.51 4.92 5.00
C LEU A 99 -16.00 5.59 6.28
#